data_AF-A0A1P9X0F7-F1
#
_entry.id   AF-A0A1P9X0F7-F1
#
_cell.length_a   1.000
_cell.length_b   1.000
_cell.length_c   1.000
_cell.angle_alpha   90.00
_cell.angle_beta   90.00
_cell.angle_gamma   90.00
#
_symmetry.space_group_name_H-M   'P 1'
#
loop_
_entity.id
_entity.type
_entity.pdbx_description
1 polymer ?
#
loop_
_entity_poly.entity_id
_entity_poly.type
_entity_poly.pdbx_seq_one_letter_code
_entity_poly.pdbx_strand_id
1 'polypeptide(L)'
;MERVRFSGYPAPFTSLNADETPSQYGLSGSFSIKADKNFDETFGANGRIVDLKGSWELSNNQLQLKYDTGDDETYELDTSREPAKLISTAISAVDTLRNPQTNVVQAVPFKYQFVYSKQ
;
A
#
# COMPACT_ATOMS: atom_id res chain seq x y z
N MET A 1 -5.34 7.07 -0.76
CA MET A 1 -3.95 6.64 -0.84
C MET A 1 -3.08 7.87 -0.93
N GLU A 2 -2.15 8.02 0.00
CA GLU A 2 -1.25 9.17 0.07
C GLU A 2 0.13 8.83 -0.48
N ARG A 3 0.66 7.65 -0.15
CA ARG A 3 1.97 7.16 -0.58
C ARG A 3 1.91 5.68 -0.97
N VAL A 4 2.84 5.27 -1.82
CA VAL A 4 3.27 3.88 -1.94
C VAL A 4 4.66 3.79 -1.31
N ARG A 5 4.83 2.91 -0.32
CA ARG A 5 6.11 2.67 0.33
C ARG A 5 6.79 1.50 -0.34
N PHE A 6 7.97 1.73 -0.90
CA PHE A 6 8.84 0.68 -1.43
C PHE A 6 9.91 0.30 -0.40
N SER A 7 10.18 -1.00 -0.28
CA SER A 7 11.18 -1.53 0.63
C SER A 7 11.79 -2.84 0.12
N GLY A 8 12.89 -3.28 0.73
CA GLY A 8 13.51 -4.56 0.41
C GLY A 8 14.31 -4.61 -0.89
N TYR A 9 14.46 -3.50 -1.63
CA TYR A 9 15.39 -3.44 -2.76
C TYR A 9 16.83 -3.68 -2.26
N PRO A 10 17.55 -4.68 -2.81
CA PRO A 10 18.94 -4.96 -2.46
C PRO A 10 19.90 -3.98 -3.13
N ALA A 11 21.17 -3.97 -2.71
CA ALA A 11 22.22 -3.25 -3.42
C ALA A 11 22.33 -3.74 -4.88
N PRO A 12 22.57 -2.85 -5.87
CA PRO A 12 22.83 -1.41 -5.74
C PRO A 12 21.57 -0.53 -5.76
N PHE A 13 20.37 -1.10 -5.69
CA PHE A 13 19.10 -0.39 -5.84
C PHE A 13 18.49 0.10 -4.53
N THR A 14 19.26 0.12 -3.43
CA THR A 14 18.75 0.49 -2.10
C THR A 14 18.16 1.90 -2.05
N SER A 15 18.55 2.78 -2.97
CA SER A 15 17.98 4.12 -3.13
C SER A 15 16.51 4.12 -3.56
N LEU A 16 15.98 3.00 -4.07
CA LEU A 16 14.57 2.84 -4.42
C LEU A 16 13.69 2.47 -3.21
N ASN A 17 14.28 2.25 -2.03
CA ASN A 17 13.53 2.06 -0.80
C ASN A 17 13.06 3.42 -0.26
N ALA A 18 11.88 3.86 -0.69
CA ALA A 18 11.33 5.17 -0.37
C ALA A 18 9.80 5.19 -0.36
N ASP A 19 9.22 6.26 0.20
CA ASP A 19 7.81 6.60 0.04
C ASP A 19 7.65 7.45 -1.23
N GLU A 20 6.87 6.98 -2.20
CA GLU A 20 6.67 7.61 -3.51
C GLU A 20 5.22 8.06 -3.72
N THR A 21 5.02 8.89 -4.75
CA THR A 21 3.69 9.40 -5.11
C THR A 21 2.94 8.34 -5.95
N PRO A 22 1.76 7.84 -5.51
CA PRO A 22 1.06 6.74 -6.20
C PRO A 22 0.78 7.00 -7.68
N SER A 23 0.45 8.25 -8.04
CA SER A 23 0.08 8.63 -9.39
C SER A 23 1.19 8.42 -10.42
N GLN A 24 2.46 8.40 -10.00
CA GLN A 24 3.59 8.08 -10.89
C GLN A 24 3.55 6.63 -11.40
N TYR A 25 2.82 5.76 -10.70
CA TYR A 25 2.65 4.35 -11.03
C TYR A 25 1.24 4.04 -11.56
N GLY A 26 0.48 5.08 -11.94
CA GLY A 26 -0.91 4.92 -12.37
C GLY A 26 -1.83 4.40 -11.26
N LEU A 27 -1.42 4.56 -9.99
CA LEU A 27 -2.16 4.15 -8.81
C LEU A 27 -2.90 5.34 -8.21
N SER A 28 -4.11 5.08 -7.75
CA SER A 28 -4.93 6.04 -7.03
C SER A 28 -5.83 5.30 -6.05
N GLY A 29 -6.35 6.02 -5.06
CA GLY A 29 -7.38 5.45 -4.22
C GLY A 29 -7.75 6.35 -3.05
N SER A 30 -8.81 5.97 -2.37
CA SER A 30 -9.30 6.61 -1.15
C SER A 30 -9.79 5.53 -0.20
N PHE A 31 -9.62 5.76 1.08
CA PHE A 31 -10.04 4.83 2.11
C PHE A 31 -10.72 5.62 3.22
N SER A 32 -11.93 5.22 3.60
CA SER A 32 -12.72 5.88 4.64
C SER A 32 -13.32 4.85 5.56
N ILE A 33 -13.11 5.01 6.87
CA ILE A 33 -13.77 4.22 7.91
C ILE A 33 -14.91 5.02 8.52
N LYS A 34 -16.03 4.35 8.76
CA LYS A 34 -17.22 4.94 9.35
C LYS A 34 -17.41 4.44 10.78
N ALA A 35 -18.09 5.25 11.60
CA ALA A 35 -18.36 4.94 13.00
C ALA A 35 -19.30 3.73 13.20
N ASP A 36 -20.07 3.36 12.18
CA ASP A 36 -20.97 2.21 12.16
C ASP A 36 -20.25 0.87 11.87
N LYS A 37 -18.92 0.87 11.89
CA LYS A 37 -18.03 -0.27 11.56
C LYS A 37 -18.07 -0.71 10.09
N ASN A 38 -18.53 0.13 9.18
CA ASN A 38 -18.35 -0.06 7.75
C ASN A 38 -17.17 0.76 7.21
N PHE A 39 -16.63 0.37 6.06
CA PHE A 39 -15.66 1.16 5.31
C PHE A 39 -16.04 1.23 3.83
N ASP A 40 -15.58 2.29 3.17
CA ASP A 40 -15.54 2.38 1.72
C ASP A 40 -14.08 2.56 1.28
N GLU A 41 -13.69 1.84 0.23
CA GLU A 41 -12.43 2.01 -0.45
C GLU A 41 -12.68 2.18 -1.95
N THR A 42 -11.95 3.10 -2.55
CA THR A 42 -11.81 3.14 -4.01
C THR A 42 -10.35 2.84 -4.32
N PHE A 43 -10.10 1.85 -5.17
CA PHE A 43 -8.78 1.52 -5.67
C PHE A 43 -8.74 1.69 -7.19
N GLY A 44 -7.79 2.47 -7.68
CA GLY A 44 -7.57 2.71 -9.09
C GLY A 44 -6.17 2.28 -9.51
N ALA A 45 -6.09 1.48 -10.57
CA ALA A 45 -4.83 1.08 -11.19
C ALA A 45 -4.96 1.05 -12.72
N ASN A 46 -4.03 1.70 -13.42
CA ASN A 46 -3.95 1.69 -14.89
C ASN A 46 -5.26 2.05 -15.59
N GLY A 47 -5.98 3.05 -15.06
CA GLY A 47 -7.26 3.52 -15.61
C GLY A 47 -8.48 2.67 -15.27
N ARG A 48 -8.31 1.53 -14.57
CA ARG A 48 -9.42 0.79 -13.96
C ARG A 48 -9.65 1.30 -12.55
N ILE A 49 -10.91 1.52 -12.19
CA ILE A 49 -11.35 1.89 -10.85
C ILE A 49 -12.25 0.77 -10.32
N VAL A 50 -12.05 0.40 -9.06
CA VAL A 50 -12.88 -0.56 -8.33
C VAL A 50 -13.28 0.08 -7.00
N ASP A 51 -14.57 0.01 -6.69
CA ASP A 51 -15.10 0.38 -5.39
C ASP A 51 -15.29 -0.88 -4.55
N LEU A 52 -14.72 -0.86 -3.35
CA LEU A 52 -14.70 -1.92 -2.37
C LEU A 52 -15.36 -1.41 -1.10
N LYS A 53 -16.01 -2.31 -0.38
CA LYS A 53 -16.67 -2.01 0.89
C LYS A 53 -16.74 -3.24 1.75
N GLY A 54 -16.99 -3.03 3.03
CA GLY A 54 -17.15 -4.11 3.98
C GLY A 54 -17.18 -3.60 5.41
N SER A 55 -16.84 -4.49 6.34
CA SER A 55 -16.80 -4.19 7.77
C SER A 55 -15.36 -4.14 8.30
N TRP A 56 -15.17 -3.44 9.41
CA TRP A 56 -13.85 -3.35 10.04
C TRP A 56 -13.87 -3.58 11.56
N GLU A 57 -12.76 -4.10 12.07
CA GLU A 57 -12.47 -4.22 13.49
C GLU A 57 -11.06 -3.68 13.79
N LEU A 58 -10.90 -2.97 14.91
CA LEU A 58 -9.61 -2.44 15.36
C LEU A 58 -9.20 -3.14 16.66
N SER A 59 -8.03 -3.78 16.65
CA SER A 59 -7.45 -4.42 17.83
C SER A 59 -5.92 -4.30 17.79
N ASN A 60 -5.28 -3.95 18.90
CA ASN A 60 -3.81 -3.87 19.01
C ASN A 60 -3.14 -3.07 17.86
N ASN A 61 -3.68 -1.90 17.51
CA ASN A 61 -3.24 -1.08 16.36
C ASN A 61 -3.28 -1.80 15.01
N GLN A 62 -4.07 -2.86 14.87
CA GLN A 62 -4.35 -3.53 13.61
C GLN A 62 -5.82 -3.34 13.25
N LEU A 63 -6.04 -2.74 12.08
CA LEU A 63 -7.35 -2.61 11.48
C LEU A 63 -7.56 -3.82 10.54
N GLN A 64 -8.46 -4.72 10.93
CA GLN A 64 -8.87 -5.86 10.12
C GLN A 64 -10.08 -5.45 9.29
N LEU A 65 -10.00 -5.67 7.98
CA LEU A 65 -11.09 -5.45 7.03
C LEU A 65 -11.63 -6.78 6.57
N LYS A 66 -12.96 -6.88 6.50
CA LYS A 66 -13.68 -7.99 5.88
C LYS A 66 -14.49 -7.41 4.73
N TYR A 67 -14.08 -7.69 3.51
CA TYR A 67 -14.72 -7.17 2.31
C TYR A 67 -16.01 -7.94 2.03
N ASP A 68 -17.00 -7.25 1.45
CA ASP A 68 -18.25 -7.88 0.99
C ASP A 68 -18.02 -8.95 -0.09
N THR A 69 -16.85 -8.94 -0.75
CA THR A 69 -16.41 -9.97 -1.71
C THR A 69 -16.02 -11.29 -1.04
N GLY A 70 -15.82 -11.29 0.28
CA GLY A 70 -15.37 -12.44 1.07
C GLY A 70 -13.87 -12.48 1.35
N ASP A 71 -13.10 -11.52 0.83
CA ASP A 71 -11.68 -11.38 1.15
C ASP A 71 -11.48 -10.65 2.48
N ASP A 72 -10.35 -10.90 3.14
CA ASP A 72 -9.94 -10.21 4.36
C ASP A 72 -8.58 -9.54 4.17
N GLU A 73 -8.38 -8.37 4.78
CA GLU A 73 -7.09 -7.67 4.77
C GLU A 73 -6.78 -7.06 6.14
N THR A 74 -5.51 -6.85 6.44
CA THR A 74 -5.07 -6.21 7.68
C THR A 74 -4.21 -5.00 7.38
N TYR A 75 -4.49 -3.91 8.08
CA TYR A 75 -3.72 -2.68 8.04
C TYR A 75 -3.13 -2.41 9.42
N GLU A 76 -1.90 -1.92 9.45
CA GLU A 76 -1.29 -1.37 10.65
C GLU A 76 -1.74 0.09 10.80
N LEU A 77 -2.20 0.45 12.00
CA LEU A 77 -2.49 1.82 12.40
C LEU A 77 -1.23 2.43 13.03
N ASP A 78 -0.54 3.28 12.28
CA ASP A 78 0.59 4.07 12.73
C ASP A 78 0.10 5.40 13.34
N THR A 79 0.09 5.46 14.67
CA THR A 79 -0.26 6.65 15.46
C THR A 79 0.95 7.51 15.82
N SER A 80 2.15 7.20 15.30
CA SER A 80 3.36 8.01 15.56
C SER A 80 3.39 9.31 14.75
N ARG A 81 2.46 9.48 13.80
CA ARG A 81 2.33 10.62 12.90
C ARG A 81 0.93 11.21 12.99
N GLU A 82 0.81 12.52 12.73
CA GLU A 82 -0.47 13.23 12.63
C GLU A 82 -0.65 13.80 11.21
N PRO A 83 -1.75 13.50 10.51
CA PRO A 83 -2.80 12.54 10.89
C PRO A 83 -2.25 11.11 10.91
N ALA A 84 -2.83 10.25 11.75
CA ALA A 84 -2.49 8.83 11.82
C ALA A 84 -2.57 8.17 10.44
N LYS A 85 -1.71 7.17 10.22
CA LYS A 85 -1.61 6.47 8.93
C LYS A 85 -2.12 5.04 9.04
N LEU A 86 -2.76 4.57 7.99
CA LEU A 86 -3.07 3.15 7.77
C LEU A 86 -2.08 2.61 6.74
N ILE A 87 -1.39 1.53 7.09
CA ILE A 87 -0.34 0.93 6.27
C ILE A 87 -0.79 -0.49 5.93
N SER A 88 -0.92 -0.80 4.64
CA SER A 88 -1.30 -2.15 4.20
C SER A 88 -0.25 -3.19 4.58
N THR A 89 -0.62 -4.47 4.52
CA THR A 89 0.38 -5.55 4.51
C THR A 89 1.38 -5.35 3.37
N ALA A 90 2.62 -5.80 3.58
CA ALA A 90 3.67 -5.72 2.58
C ALA A 90 3.47 -6.78 1.49
N ILE A 91 3.29 -6.32 0.26
CA ILE A 91 3.13 -7.17 -0.92
C ILE A 91 4.50 -7.36 -1.55
N SER A 92 4.86 -8.61 -1.86
CA SER A 92 6.13 -8.93 -2.52
C SER A 92 5.98 -8.87 -4.04
N ALA A 93 6.97 -8.27 -4.71
CA ALA A 93 7.00 -8.10 -6.15
C ALA A 93 8.43 -8.23 -6.70
N VAL A 94 8.54 -8.23 -8.03
CA VAL A 94 9.80 -8.28 -8.76
C VAL A 94 9.79 -7.20 -9.83
N ASP A 95 10.83 -6.37 -9.85
CA ASP A 95 11.07 -5.39 -10.90
C ASP A 95 12.18 -5.88 -11.84
N THR A 96 12.21 -5.36 -13.07
CA THR A 96 13.26 -5.62 -14.05
C THR A 96 14.15 -4.39 -14.15
N LEU A 97 15.27 -4.41 -13.43
CA LEU A 97 16.18 -3.26 -13.30
C LEU A 97 17.55 -3.53 -13.92
N ARG A 98 18.17 -2.47 -14.44
CA ARG A 98 19.54 -2.49 -14.96
C ARG A 98 20.52 -2.12 -13.86
N ASN A 99 21.43 -3.03 -13.51
CA ASN A 99 22.49 -2.76 -12.55
C ASN A 99 23.41 -1.64 -13.12
N PRO A 100 23.57 -0.50 -12.44
CA PRO A 100 24.38 0.62 -12.94
C PRO A 100 25.88 0.32 -12.99
N GLN A 101 26.37 -0.66 -12.21
CA GLN A 101 27.79 -1.02 -12.13
C GLN A 101 28.17 -2.05 -13.21
N THR A 102 27.30 -3.05 -13.45
CA THR A 102 27.57 -4.15 -14.40
C THR A 102 26.85 -3.98 -15.73
N ASN A 103 25.91 -3.04 -15.81
CA ASN A 103 25.04 -2.79 -16.97
C ASN A 103 24.17 -4.01 -17.38
N VAL A 104 24.00 -4.99 -16.49
CA VAL A 104 23.16 -6.18 -16.70
C VAL A 104 21.74 -5.89 -16.23
N VAL A 105 20.75 -6.26 -17.04
CA VAL A 105 19.33 -6.24 -16.64
C VAL A 105 19.02 -7.51 -15.87
N GLN A 106 18.39 -7.36 -14.71
CA GLN A 106 18.10 -8.46 -13.80
C GLN A 106 16.75 -8.28 -13.11
N ALA A 107 16.15 -9.41 -12.71
CA ALA A 107 14.99 -9.44 -11.84
C ALA A 107 15.41 -9.07 -10.40
N VAL A 108 14.75 -8.09 -9.81
CA VAL A 108 15.07 -7.55 -8.49
C VAL A 108 13.83 -7.67 -7.61
N PRO A 109 13.85 -8.53 -6.58
CA PRO A 109 12.73 -8.63 -5.64
C PRO A 109 12.66 -7.39 -4.76
N PHE A 110 11.45 -6.96 -4.46
CA PHE A 110 11.16 -5.87 -3.53
C PHE A 110 9.79 -6.08 -2.87
N LYS A 111 9.43 -5.17 -1.97
CA LYS A 111 8.12 -5.12 -1.33
C LYS A 111 7.51 -3.74 -1.49
N TYR A 112 6.19 -3.68 -1.57
CA TYR A 112 5.46 -2.42 -1.51
C TYR A 112 4.28 -2.47 -0.53
N GLN A 113 3.93 -1.31 0.02
CA GLN A 113 2.78 -1.09 0.90
C GLN A 113 2.03 0.15 0.47
N PHE A 114 0.71 0.14 0.60
CA PHE A 114 -0.12 1.32 0.44
C PHE A 114 -0.24 2.04 1.78
N VAL A 115 -0.03 3.36 1.75
CA VAL A 115 -0.16 4.23 2.92
C VAL A 115 -1.32 5.18 2.69
N TYR A 116 -2.30 5.11 3.58
CA TYR A 116 -3.48 5.97 3.59
C TYR A 116 -3.42 6.90 4.80
N SER A 117 -3.76 8.18 4.61
CA SER A 117 -4.13 9.02 5.73
C SER A 117 -5.45 8.53 6.30
N LYS A 118 -5.51 8.32 7.61
CA LYS A 118 -6.79 8.09 8.29
C LYS A 118 -7.54 9.42 8.30
N GLN A 119 -8.70 9.44 7.65
CA GLN A 119 -9.65 10.57 7.70
C GLN A 119 -10.62 10.40 8.86
#